data_AF-A0A1A8R1A1-F1
#
_entry.id   AF-A0A1A8R1A1-F1
#
_cell.length_a   1.000
_cell.length_b   1.000
_cell.length_c   1.000
_cell.angle_alpha   90.00
_cell.angle_beta   90.00
_cell.angle_gamma   90.00
#
_symmetry.space_group_name_H-M   'P 1'
#
loop_
_entity.id
_entity.type
_entity.pdbx_description
1 polymer ?
#
loop_
_entity_poly.entity_id
_entity_poly.type
_entity_poly.pdbx_seq_one_letter_code
_entity_poly.pdbx_strand_id
1 'polypeptide(L)'
;WGRLQKKLELIVGSRYFSRGIMIAILINTLSMGIEYHEQPDELTDILEISNMVFTSLFSLEMLLKLLALGLFGYIKNPYNGFDSIIVIISVWEIVGEAEGGLS
;
A
#
# COMPACT_ATOMS: atom_id res chain seq x y z
N TRP A 1 -10.90 16.90 -16.64
CA TRP A 1 -10.94 15.45 -16.36
C TRP A 1 -10.08 14.63 -17.34
N GLY A 2 -10.43 14.51 -18.62
CA GLY A 2 -9.72 13.62 -19.57
C GLY A 2 -8.20 13.88 -19.78
N ARG A 3 -7.72 15.12 -19.63
CA ARG A 3 -6.27 15.43 -19.68
C ARG A 3 -5.51 14.92 -18.46
N LEU A 4 -6.15 14.92 -17.29
CA LEU A 4 -5.55 14.46 -16.03
C LEU A 4 -5.49 12.92 -16.03
N GLN A 5 -6.59 12.28 -16.42
CA GLN A 5 -6.68 10.82 -16.56
C GLN A 5 -5.60 10.28 -17.51
N LYS A 6 -5.41 10.86 -18.70
CA LYS A 6 -4.34 10.43 -19.62
C LYS A 6 -2.94 10.56 -19.05
N LYS A 7 -2.66 11.59 -18.24
CA LYS A 7 -1.37 11.73 -17.56
C LYS A 7 -1.19 10.65 -16.48
N LEU A 8 -2.24 10.37 -15.71
CA LEU A 8 -2.22 9.32 -14.70
C LEU A 8 -2.05 7.93 -15.32
N GLU A 9 -2.75 7.63 -16.41
CA GLU A 9 -2.58 6.39 -17.18
C GLU A 9 -1.14 6.20 -17.65
N LEU A 10 -0.46 7.26 -18.10
CA LEU A 10 0.95 7.20 -18.49
C LEU A 10 1.89 6.93 -17.31
N ILE A 11 1.63 7.57 -16.16
CA ILE A 11 2.44 7.38 -14.94
C ILE A 11 2.26 5.97 -14.40
N VAL A 12 1.01 5.56 -14.20
CA VAL A 12 0.61 4.26 -13.65
C VAL A 12 1.01 3.11 -14.59
N GLY A 13 0.88 3.31 -15.90
CA GLY A 13 1.29 2.34 -16.92
C GLY A 13 2.81 2.23 -17.09
N SER A 14 3.60 3.08 -16.42
CA SER A 14 5.05 3.03 -16.53
C SER A 14 5.61 1.81 -15.77
N ARG A 15 6.54 1.09 -16.41
CA ARG A 15 7.20 -0.08 -15.79
C ARG A 15 7.99 0.29 -14.54
N TYR A 16 8.47 1.53 -14.45
CA TYR A 16 9.18 2.04 -13.28
C TYR A 16 8.25 2.15 -12.07
N PHE A 17 7.01 2.63 -12.26
CA PHE A 17 6.02 2.69 -11.20
C PHE A 17 5.71 1.29 -10.67
N SER A 18 5.31 0.35 -11.53
CA SER A 18 5.00 -1.03 -11.10
C SER A 18 6.17 -1.74 -10.43
N ARG A 19 7.41 -1.53 -10.90
CA ARG A 19 8.62 -2.08 -10.26
C ARG A 19 8.90 -1.45 -8.91
N GLY A 20 8.71 -0.13 -8.78
CA GLY A 20 8.88 0.58 -7.51
C GLY A 20 7.92 0.06 -6.44
N ILE A 21 6.65 -0.13 -6.79
CA ILE A 21 5.64 -0.68 -5.89
C ILE A 21 5.97 -2.11 -5.50
N MET A 22 6.37 -2.96 -6.45
CA MET A 22 6.80 -4.33 -6.16
C MET A 22 7.98 -4.39 -5.18
N ILE A 23 8.98 -3.50 -5.34
CA ILE A 23 10.11 -3.42 -4.42
C ILE A 23 9.64 -2.96 -3.04
N ALA A 24 8.75 -1.96 -2.96
CA ALA A 24 8.19 -1.50 -1.70
C ALA A 24 7.41 -2.62 -0.99
N ILE A 25 6.63 -3.43 -1.71
CA ILE A 25 5.92 -4.59 -1.13
C ILE A 25 6.93 -5.57 -0.53
N LEU A 26 8.00 -5.89 -1.25
CA LEU A 26 9.04 -6.79 -0.75
C LEU A 26 9.72 -6.25 0.52
N ILE A 27 10.06 -4.96 0.53
CA ILE A 27 10.68 -4.33 1.72
C ILE A 27 9.70 -4.32 2.90
N ASN A 28 8.42 -4.03 2.67
CA ASN A 28 7.39 -4.06 3.71
C ASN A 28 7.24 -5.47 4.31
N THR A 29 7.14 -6.49 3.46
CA THR A 29 7.08 -7.90 3.91
C THR A 29 8.34 -8.32 4.67
N LEU A 30 9.53 -7.88 4.22
CA LEU A 30 10.77 -8.14 4.95
C LEU A 30 10.80 -7.44 6.31
N SER A 31 10.26 -6.21 6.39
CA SER A 31 10.19 -5.45 7.64
C SER A 31 9.33 -6.19 8.67
N MET A 32 8.14 -6.66 8.28
CA MET A 32 7.30 -7.52 9.13
C MET A 32 7.99 -8.83 9.53
N GLY A 33 8.85 -9.39 8.67
CA GLY A 33 9.59 -10.61 8.98
C GLY A 33 10.73 -10.44 9.99
N ILE A 34 11.13 -9.21 10.30
CA ILE A 34 12.18 -8.91 11.30
C ILE A 34 11.60 -8.87 12.72
N GLU A 35 10.28 -8.68 12.85
CA GLU A 35 9.60 -8.63 14.13
C GLU A 35 9.83 -9.92 14.95
N TYR A 36 10.28 -9.77 16.20
CA TYR A 36 10.57 -10.91 17.07
C TYR A 36 10.12 -10.65 18.51
N HIS A 37 9.90 -11.74 19.25
CA HIS A 37 9.46 -11.67 20.64
C HIS A 37 10.58 -11.12 21.53
N GLU A 38 10.29 -10.10 22.35
CA GLU A 38 11.27 -9.32 23.16
C GLU A 38 12.15 -8.34 22.34
N GLN A 39 11.59 -7.71 21.31
CA GLN A 39 12.33 -6.69 20.57
C GLN A 39 12.49 -5.38 21.35
N PRO A 40 13.61 -4.64 21.15
CA PRO A 40 13.80 -3.34 21.79
C PRO A 40 12.75 -2.34 21.29
N ASP A 41 12.28 -1.47 22.19
CA ASP A 41 11.26 -0.45 21.89
C ASP A 41 11.60 0.39 20.64
N GLU A 42 12.89 0.71 20.46
CA GLU A 42 13.38 1.45 19.28
C GLU A 42 13.09 0.73 17.94
N LEU A 43 13.15 -0.61 17.92
CA LEU A 43 12.85 -1.38 16.71
C LEU A 43 11.34 -1.42 16.44
N THR A 44 10.53 -1.48 17.50
CA THR A 44 9.06 -1.40 17.40
C THR A 44 8.62 -0.09 16.79
N ASP A 45 9.12 1.03 17.32
CA ASP A 45 8.80 2.36 16.81
C ASP A 45 9.16 2.50 15.32
N ILE A 46 10.34 1.99 14.91
CA ILE A 46 10.78 2.02 13.52
C ILE A 46 9.86 1.18 12.63
N LEU A 47 9.47 -0.01 13.08
CA LEU A 47 8.61 -0.92 12.31
C LEU A 47 7.19 -0.36 12.16
N GLU A 48 6.61 0.23 13.21
CA GLU A 48 5.29 0.89 13.14
C GLU A 48 5.31 2.09 12.19
N ILE A 49 6.32 2.97 12.30
CA ILE A 49 6.49 4.10 11.38
C ILE A 49 6.64 3.59 9.93
N SER A 50 7.43 2.53 9.73
CA SER A 50 7.62 1.89 8.44
C SER A 50 6.30 1.36 7.86
N ASN A 51 5.50 0.66 8.66
CA ASN A 51 4.19 0.13 8.26
C ASN A 51 3.22 1.27 7.86
N MET A 52 3.20 2.36 8.62
CA MET A 52 2.40 3.55 8.31
C MET A 52 2.81 4.20 6.98
N VAL A 53 4.12 4.30 6.73
CA VAL A 53 4.68 4.84 5.47
C VAL A 53 4.31 3.96 4.29
N PHE A 54 4.49 2.63 4.40
CA PHE A 54 4.17 1.69 3.32
C PHE A 54 2.68 1.64 3.04
N THR A 55 1.84 1.59 4.07
CA THR A 55 0.38 1.60 3.92
C THR A 55 -0.11 2.88 3.24
N SER A 56 0.46 4.04 3.62
CA SER A 56 0.16 5.32 2.95
C SER A 56 0.58 5.31 1.48
N LEU A 57 1.75 4.75 1.17
CA LEU A 57 2.28 4.66 -0.18
C LEU A 57 1.41 3.75 -1.06
N PHE A 58 1.02 2.56 -0.59
CA PHE A 58 0.15 1.65 -1.34
C PHE A 58 -1.29 2.15 -1.44
N SER A 59 -1.78 2.88 -0.44
CA SER A 59 -3.08 3.56 -0.53
C SER A 59 -3.09 4.62 -1.63
N LEU A 60 -2.04 5.43 -1.72
CA LEU A 60 -1.91 6.43 -2.78
C LEU A 60 -1.80 5.76 -4.16
N GLU A 61 -1.04 4.68 -4.25
CA GLU A 61 -0.88 3.85 -5.44
C GLU A 61 -2.25 3.38 -5.98
N MET A 62 -3.05 2.77 -5.09
CA MET A 62 -4.38 2.27 -5.41
C MET A 62 -5.29 3.40 -5.90
N LEU A 63 -5.27 4.56 -5.23
CA LEU A 63 -6.06 5.72 -5.63
C LEU A 63 -5.64 6.25 -7.02
N LEU A 64 -4.33 6.35 -7.28
CA LEU A 64 -3.82 6.79 -8.59
C LEU A 64 -4.24 5.81 -9.70
N LYS A 65 -4.13 4.51 -9.46
CA LYS A 65 -4.56 3.47 -10.40
C LYS A 65 -6.09 3.50 -10.63
N LEU A 66 -6.89 3.70 -9.59
CA LEU A 66 -8.35 3.83 -9.70
C LEU A 66 -8.75 5.06 -10.51
N LEU A 67 -8.08 6.20 -10.30
CA LEU A 67 -8.31 7.43 -11.07
C LEU A 67 -7.84 7.31 -12.53
N ALA A 68 -6.79 6.54 -12.79
CA ALA A 68 -6.27 6.29 -14.13
C ALA A 68 -7.15 5.31 -14.93
N LEU A 69 -7.45 4.14 -14.36
CA LEU A 69 -8.07 3.02 -15.08
C LEU A 69 -9.60 2.96 -14.90
N GLY A 70 -10.14 3.67 -13.91
CA GLY A 70 -11.51 3.51 -13.44
C GLY A 70 -11.70 2.22 -12.64
N LEU A 71 -12.80 2.13 -11.88
CA LEU A 71 -13.06 1.01 -10.96
C LEU A 71 -13.11 -0.36 -11.67
N PHE A 72 -13.86 -0.45 -12.77
CA PHE A 72 -13.98 -1.70 -13.54
C PHE A 72 -12.68 -2.09 -14.24
N GLY A 73 -11.90 -1.12 -14.74
CA GLY A 73 -10.60 -1.36 -15.36
C GLY A 73 -9.56 -1.83 -14.35
N TYR A 74 -9.61 -1.27 -13.13
CA TYR A 74 -8.74 -1.63 -12.02
C TYR A 74 -8.97 -3.08 -11.55
N ILE A 75 -10.21 -3.44 -11.22
CA ILE A 75 -10.57 -4.75 -10.66
C ILE A 75 -10.42 -5.89 -11.70
N LYS A 76 -10.51 -5.58 -13.00
CA LYS A 76 -10.30 -6.57 -14.07
C LYS A 76 -8.90 -7.18 -14.03
N ASN A 77 -7.91 -6.47 -13.51
CA ASN A 77 -6.57 -7.02 -13.30
C ASN A 77 -6.49 -7.72 -11.93
N PRO A 78 -6.32 -9.04 -11.87
CA PRO A 78 -6.32 -9.78 -10.59
C PRO A 78 -5.19 -9.35 -9.66
N TYR A 79 -4.04 -8.90 -10.18
CA TYR A 79 -2.94 -8.41 -9.36
C TYR A 79 -3.29 -7.09 -8.65
N ASN A 80 -3.97 -6.18 -9.34
CA ASN A 80 -4.46 -4.94 -8.73
C ASN A 80 -5.54 -5.24 -7.70
N GLY A 81 -6.44 -6.18 -7.99
CA GLY A 81 -7.47 -6.62 -7.04
C GLY A 81 -6.87 -7.18 -5.75
N PHE A 82 -5.87 -8.04 -5.85
CA PHE A 82 -5.15 -8.59 -4.70
C PHE A 82 -4.45 -7.49 -3.88
N ASP A 83 -3.72 -6.59 -4.55
CA ASP A 83 -3.04 -5.46 -3.91
C ASP A 83 -4.02 -4.55 -3.16
N SER A 84 -5.17 -4.23 -3.75
CA SER A 84 -6.21 -3.45 -3.06
C SER A 84 -6.78 -4.12 -1.81
N ILE A 85 -6.86 -5.45 -1.76
CA ILE A 85 -7.30 -6.16 -0.55
C ILE A 85 -6.28 -5.98 0.57
N ILE A 86 -4.98 -6.13 0.26
CA ILE A 86 -3.90 -5.92 1.23
C ILE A 86 -3.98 -4.50 1.80
N VAL A 87 -4.08 -3.49 0.94
CA VAL A 87 -4.18 -2.09 1.36
C VAL A 87 -5.39 -1.84 2.26
N ILE A 88 -6.56 -2.39 1.92
CA ILE A 88 -7.78 -2.21 2.72
C ILE A 88 -7.60 -2.83 4.11
N ILE A 89 -6.99 -4.02 4.20
CA ILE A 89 -6.72 -4.68 5.49
C ILE A 89 -5.74 -3.85 6.31
N SER A 90 -4.64 -3.38 5.73
CA SER A 90 -3.64 -2.56 6.43
C SER A 90 -4.20 -1.23 6.92
N VAL A 91 -5.08 -0.57 6.14
CA VAL A 91 -5.77 0.64 6.60
C VAL A 91 -6.73 0.34 7.75
N TRP A 92 -7.44 -0.79 7.68
CA TRP A 92 -8.35 -1.19 8.76
C TRP A 92 -7.58 -1.42 10.06
N GLU A 93 -6.46 -2.13 10.00
CA GLU A 93 -5.58 -2.39 11.15
C GLU A 93 -5.16 -1.09 11.84
N ILE A 94 -4.61 -0.13 11.08
CA ILE A 94 -4.18 1.18 11.62
C ILE A 94 -5.34 1.96 12.24
N VAL A 95 -6.52 1.95 11.60
CA VAL A 95 -7.70 2.63 12.15
C VAL A 95 -8.19 1.95 13.42
N GLY A 96 -8.16 0.61 13.46
CA GLY A 96 -8.54 -0.17 14.64
C GLY A 96 -7.60 0.04 15.83
N GLU A 97 -6.30 0.20 15.58
CA GLU A 97 -5.33 0.59 16.61
C GLU A 97 -5.61 2.00 17.14
N ALA A 98 -5.93 2.96 16.25
CA ALA A 98 -6.20 4.34 16.61
C ALA A 98 -7.50 4.55 17.43
N GLU A 99 -8.53 3.72 17.22
CA GLU A 99 -9.79 3.79 17.97
C GLU A 99 -9.72 3.10 19.35
N GLY A 100 -8.57 2.51 19.71
CA GLY A 100 -8.36 1.88 21.00
C GLY A 100 -8.43 0.35 20.96
N GLY A 101 -7.74 -0.25 19.99
CA GLY A 101 -7.43 -1.67 19.93
C GLY A 101 -8.62 -2.62 19.81
N LEU A 102 -8.43 -3.74 19.12
CA LEU A 102 -9.27 -4.92 19.32
C LEU A 102 -8.96 -5.48 20.73
N SER A 103 -9.45 -4.79 21.76
CA SER A 103 -9.41 -5.21 23.17
C SER A 103 -10.63 -6.06 23.50
#